data_AF-A0A527UXT6-F1
#
_entry.id   AF-A0A527UXT6-F1
#
_cell.length_a   1.000
_cell.length_b   1.000
_cell.length_c   1.000
_cell.angle_alpha   90.00
_cell.angle_beta   90.00
_cell.angle_gamma   90.00
#
_symmetry.space_group_name_H-M   'P 1'
#
loop_
_entity.id
_entity.type
_entity.pdbx_description
1 polymer ?
#
loop_
_entity_poly.entity_id
_entity_poly.type
_entity_poly.pdbx_seq_one_letter_code
_entity_poly.pdbx_strand_id
1 'polypeptide(L)'
;MVFRFVHTADIHLDSPLRSLALRNPDLAELVGDASRQAFVATVDLCLAEHVDALVIAGDLYDGDQTSMKTARFLGSQMARLHQAGISVFKVRGNHDALSRISKQLVFPDTVTIFVGRAQSVLQTAGGLDVVFHGLSFANPKALESLLPKYPAGREGATNIGIMHTSLAGSPGHDVYAPCSVADLHGHGFDYWALGHIHARSVHA
;
A
#
# COMPACT_ATOMS: atom_id res chain seq x y z
N MET A 1 3.22 -12.94 -22.82
CA MET A 1 2.11 -12.31 -22.07
C MET A 1 2.69 -11.18 -21.24
N VAL A 2 1.90 -10.16 -20.91
CA VAL A 2 2.39 -8.96 -20.21
C VAL A 2 2.10 -9.08 -18.72
N PHE A 3 3.03 -8.70 -17.85
CA PHE A 3 2.77 -8.60 -16.42
C PHE A 3 1.95 -7.32 -16.14
N ARG A 4 0.86 -7.42 -15.38
CA ARG A 4 -0.03 -6.30 -15.01
C ARG A 4 -0.18 -6.21 -13.50
N PHE A 5 -0.16 -5.00 -12.97
CA PHE A 5 -0.46 -4.77 -11.56
C PHE A 5 -1.24 -3.48 -11.34
N VAL A 6 -1.97 -3.42 -10.24
CA VAL A 6 -2.58 -2.20 -9.71
C VAL A 6 -1.74 -1.69 -8.54
N HIS A 7 -1.51 -0.38 -8.47
CA HIS A 7 -0.89 0.27 -7.33
C HIS A 7 -1.91 1.22 -6.66
N THR A 8 -2.07 1.08 -5.35
CA THR A 8 -2.88 1.96 -4.50
C THR A 8 -2.14 2.28 -3.19
N ALA A 9 -2.56 3.34 -2.50
CA ALA A 9 -2.09 3.71 -1.16
C ALA A 9 -3.20 4.47 -0.41
N ASP A 10 -3.01 4.71 0.89
CA ASP A 10 -3.77 5.70 1.66
C ASP A 10 -5.30 5.52 1.62
N ILE A 11 -5.76 4.27 1.72
CA ILE A 11 -7.20 3.95 1.73
C ILE A 11 -7.85 4.37 3.05
N HIS A 12 -7.11 4.32 4.16
CA HIS A 12 -7.59 4.72 5.49
C HIS A 12 -8.96 4.10 5.84
N LEU A 13 -9.07 2.78 5.75
CA LEU A 13 -10.32 2.05 5.99
C LEU A 13 -10.98 2.46 7.32
N ASP A 14 -12.25 2.86 7.21
CA ASP A 14 -13.12 3.32 8.30
C ASP A 14 -12.62 4.57 9.03
N SER A 15 -11.69 5.33 8.44
CA SER A 15 -11.35 6.64 8.98
C SER A 15 -12.57 7.56 8.87
N PRO A 16 -13.06 8.10 9.99
CA PRO A 16 -14.27 8.91 9.97
C PRO A 16 -14.00 10.26 9.32
N LEU A 17 -14.75 10.61 8.27
CA LEU A 17 -14.80 11.97 7.72
C LEU A 17 -15.63 12.90 8.64
N ARG A 18 -15.11 13.10 9.86
CA ARG A 18 -15.79 13.75 11.00
C ARG A 18 -16.36 15.12 10.66
N SER A 19 -15.65 15.92 9.88
CA SER A 19 -16.07 17.28 9.51
C SER A 19 -17.32 17.31 8.64
N LEU A 20 -17.52 16.28 7.80
CA LEU A 20 -18.68 16.14 6.91
C LEU A 20 -19.86 15.50 7.65
N ALA A 21 -19.57 14.44 8.42
CA ALA A 21 -20.57 13.71 9.21
C ALA A 21 -21.27 14.61 10.25
N LEU A 22 -20.56 15.59 10.82
CA LEU A 22 -21.12 16.56 11.76
C LEU A 22 -22.11 17.56 11.12
N ARG A 23 -22.10 17.70 9.79
CA ARG A 23 -22.90 18.71 9.08
C ARG A 23 -24.15 18.15 8.42
N ASN A 24 -24.20 16.84 8.15
CA ASN A 24 -25.34 16.20 7.50
C ASN A 24 -25.38 14.68 7.83
N PRO A 25 -26.40 14.20 8.56
CA PRO A 25 -26.54 12.78 8.93
C PRO A 25 -26.68 11.83 7.73
N ASP A 26 -27.38 12.23 6.68
CA ASP A 26 -27.57 11.40 5.48
C ASP A 26 -26.25 11.23 4.71
N LEU A 27 -25.42 12.28 4.70
CA LEU A 27 -24.05 12.19 4.18
C LEU A 27 -23.13 11.41 5.11
N ALA A 28 -23.37 11.41 6.42
CA ALA A 28 -22.56 10.66 7.37
C ALA A 28 -22.61 9.15 7.09
N GLU A 29 -23.79 8.63 6.72
CA GLU A 29 -23.95 7.22 6.36
C GLU A 29 -23.27 6.90 5.02
N LEU A 30 -23.51 7.72 3.98
CA LEU A 30 -22.89 7.56 2.66
C LEU A 30 -21.36 7.58 2.75
N VAL A 31 -20.83 8.48 3.56
CA VAL A 31 -19.39 8.72 3.69
C VAL A 31 -18.74 7.72 4.65
N GLY A 32 -19.51 7.16 5.59
CA GLY A 32 -19.04 6.15 6.53
C GLY A 32 -18.51 4.88 5.85
N ASP A 33 -19.10 4.49 4.71
CA ASP A 33 -18.67 3.33 3.94
C ASP A 33 -17.79 3.68 2.72
N ALA A 34 -17.51 4.96 2.48
CA ALA A 34 -16.81 5.40 1.26
C ALA A 34 -15.42 4.76 1.10
N SER A 35 -14.64 4.64 2.17
CA SER A 35 -13.32 3.98 2.13
C SER A 35 -13.44 2.48 1.79
N ARG A 36 -14.50 1.82 2.27
CA ARG A 36 -14.76 0.41 1.97
C ARG A 36 -15.16 0.25 0.51
N GLN A 37 -16.05 1.11 0.01
CA GLN A 37 -16.47 1.11 -1.39
C GLN A 37 -15.29 1.38 -2.32
N ALA A 38 -14.41 2.32 -1.99
CA ALA A 38 -13.19 2.57 -2.73
C ALA A 38 -12.29 1.33 -2.78
N PHE A 39 -12.11 0.64 -1.66
CA PHE A 39 -11.32 -0.59 -1.62
C PHE A 39 -11.97 -1.74 -2.41
N VAL A 40 -13.30 -1.89 -2.34
CA VAL A 40 -14.04 -2.85 -3.16
C VAL A 40 -13.85 -2.56 -4.64
N ALA A 41 -13.96 -1.30 -5.07
CA ALA A 41 -13.74 -0.90 -6.46
C ALA A 41 -12.32 -1.21 -6.93
N THR A 42 -11.30 -1.01 -6.08
CA THR A 42 -9.91 -1.41 -6.39
C THR A 42 -9.78 -2.92 -6.57
N VAL A 43 -10.39 -3.72 -5.70
CA VAL A 43 -10.39 -5.19 -5.83
C VAL A 43 -11.15 -5.63 -7.08
N ASP A 44 -12.31 -5.04 -7.36
CA ASP A 44 -13.12 -5.34 -8.54
C ASP A 44 -12.35 -5.03 -9.83
N LEU A 45 -11.61 -3.92 -9.85
CA LEU A 45 -10.73 -3.57 -10.97
C LEU A 45 -9.63 -4.63 -11.16
N CYS A 46 -8.96 -5.07 -10.09
CA CYS A 46 -7.94 -6.10 -10.18
C CYS A 46 -8.49 -7.40 -10.79
N LEU A 47 -9.69 -7.79 -10.37
CA LEU A 47 -10.37 -8.99 -10.84
C LEU A 47 -10.81 -8.87 -12.30
N ALA A 48 -11.42 -7.74 -12.68
CA ALA A 48 -11.90 -7.50 -14.04
C ALA A 48 -10.76 -7.41 -15.06
N GLU A 49 -9.63 -6.83 -14.66
CA GLU A 49 -8.45 -6.65 -15.51
C GLU A 49 -7.48 -7.84 -15.49
N HIS A 50 -7.82 -8.89 -14.73
CA HIS A 50 -7.01 -10.09 -14.54
C HIS A 50 -5.53 -9.76 -14.25
N VAL A 51 -5.29 -8.85 -13.31
CA VAL A 51 -3.93 -8.42 -12.96
C VAL A 51 -3.18 -9.51 -12.20
N ASP A 52 -1.86 -9.55 -12.36
CA ASP A 52 -1.00 -10.50 -11.65
C ASP A 52 -0.78 -10.07 -10.19
N ALA A 53 -0.83 -8.77 -9.91
CA ALA A 53 -0.60 -8.25 -8.57
C ALA A 53 -1.38 -6.98 -8.20
N LEU A 54 -1.65 -6.83 -6.90
CA LEU A 54 -2.07 -5.59 -6.25
C LEU A 54 -0.96 -5.12 -5.30
N VAL A 55 -0.49 -3.89 -5.48
CA VAL A 55 0.48 -3.21 -4.61
C VAL A 55 -0.24 -2.20 -3.73
N ILE A 56 -0.03 -2.30 -2.41
CA ILE A 56 -0.59 -1.39 -1.40
C ILE A 56 0.55 -0.67 -0.66
N ALA A 57 0.81 0.59 -1.02
CA ALA A 57 1.93 1.38 -0.52
C ALA A 57 1.67 2.07 0.84
N GLY A 58 1.04 1.35 1.77
CA GLY A 58 0.81 1.81 3.15
C GLY A 58 -0.56 2.46 3.40
N ASP A 59 -0.78 2.81 4.67
CA ASP A 59 -2.00 3.39 5.24
C ASP A 59 -3.32 2.78 4.73
N LEU A 60 -3.42 1.47 4.90
CA LEU A 60 -4.63 0.73 4.56
C LEU A 60 -5.73 0.91 5.61
N TYR A 61 -5.38 1.16 6.87
CA TYR A 61 -6.32 1.47 7.94
C TYR A 61 -5.85 2.68 8.73
N ASP A 62 -6.79 3.33 9.41
CA ASP A 62 -6.47 4.36 10.38
C ASP A 62 -5.96 3.76 11.70
N GLY A 63 -5.03 4.45 12.36
CA GLY A 63 -4.17 3.88 13.41
C GLY A 63 -4.90 3.52 14.70
N ASP A 64 -6.03 4.15 14.99
CA ASP A 64 -6.87 3.84 16.15
C ASP A 64 -7.88 2.70 15.89
N GLN A 65 -7.98 2.22 14.64
CA GLN A 65 -8.96 1.21 14.28
C GLN A 65 -8.63 -0.16 14.85
N THR A 66 -9.59 -0.70 15.60
CA THR A 66 -9.54 -2.01 16.26
C THR A 66 -10.76 -2.87 15.93
N SER A 67 -11.62 -2.41 15.02
CA SER A 67 -12.90 -3.03 14.71
C SER A 67 -12.72 -4.38 14.00
N MET A 68 -13.28 -5.43 14.61
CA MET A 68 -13.34 -6.76 14.00
C MET A 68 -14.15 -6.76 12.68
N LYS A 69 -15.05 -5.79 12.49
CA LYS A 69 -15.78 -5.63 11.21
C LYS A 69 -14.85 -5.18 10.09
N THR A 70 -13.88 -4.31 10.38
CA THR A 70 -12.84 -3.86 9.43
C THR A 70 -11.92 -5.02 9.07
N ALA A 71 -11.47 -5.77 10.09
CA ALA A 71 -10.67 -6.96 9.90
C ALA A 71 -11.39 -7.98 8.99
N ARG A 72 -12.63 -8.35 9.34
CA ARG A 72 -13.44 -9.30 8.54
C ARG A 72 -13.67 -8.84 7.11
N PHE A 73 -14.00 -7.56 6.91
CA PHE A 73 -14.19 -6.99 5.58
C PHE A 73 -12.92 -7.11 4.74
N LEU A 74 -11.77 -6.68 5.28
CA LEU A 74 -10.54 -6.78 4.54
C LEU A 74 -10.16 -8.24 4.26
N GLY A 75 -10.29 -9.13 5.25
CA GLY A 75 -10.09 -10.57 5.06
C GLY A 75 -10.93 -11.11 3.90
N SER A 76 -12.19 -10.67 3.77
CA SER A 76 -13.05 -11.05 2.64
C SER A 76 -12.52 -10.56 1.29
N GLN A 77 -12.01 -9.33 1.21
CA GLN A 77 -11.47 -8.77 -0.04
C GLN A 77 -10.16 -9.44 -0.43
N MET A 78 -9.28 -9.72 0.53
CA MET A 78 -8.04 -10.47 0.28
C MET A 78 -8.33 -11.91 -0.17
N ALA A 79 -9.36 -12.54 0.39
CA ALA A 79 -9.79 -13.87 -0.04
C ALA A 79 -10.27 -13.88 -1.49
N ARG A 80 -10.97 -12.84 -1.95
CA ARG A 80 -11.39 -12.70 -3.36
C ARG A 80 -10.18 -12.64 -4.30
N LEU A 81 -9.19 -11.82 -3.98
CA LEU A 81 -7.94 -11.71 -4.75
C LEU A 81 -7.18 -13.04 -4.76
N HIS A 82 -7.08 -13.69 -3.61
CA HIS A 82 -6.45 -15.00 -3.47
C HIS A 82 -7.12 -16.08 -4.33
N GLN A 83 -8.45 -16.16 -4.33
CA GLN A 83 -9.20 -17.12 -5.14
C GLN A 83 -8.98 -16.91 -6.65
N ALA A 84 -8.71 -15.68 -7.07
CA ALA A 84 -8.35 -15.35 -8.44
C ALA A 84 -6.86 -15.53 -8.77
N GLY A 85 -6.04 -15.95 -7.80
CA GLY A 85 -4.59 -16.13 -7.97
C GLY A 85 -3.80 -14.81 -8.03
N ILE A 86 -4.38 -13.69 -7.59
CA ILE A 86 -3.74 -12.38 -7.61
C ILE A 86 -2.87 -12.20 -6.37
N SER A 87 -1.58 -11.93 -6.58
CA SER A 87 -0.63 -11.65 -5.51
C SER A 87 -0.87 -10.26 -4.92
N VAL A 88 -0.71 -10.08 -3.61
CA VAL A 88 -0.83 -8.79 -2.93
C VAL A 88 0.47 -8.46 -2.22
N PHE A 89 1.02 -7.28 -2.52
CA PHE A 89 2.26 -6.78 -1.96
C PHE A 89 1.99 -5.52 -1.15
N LYS A 90 2.23 -5.58 0.17
CA LYS A 90 1.86 -4.49 1.08
C LYS A 90 3.02 -4.06 1.97
N VAL A 91 3.24 -2.75 2.07
CA VAL A 91 4.00 -2.13 3.17
C VAL A 91 3.05 -1.53 4.21
N ARG A 92 3.57 -1.22 5.39
CA ARG A 92 2.85 -0.51 6.45
C ARG A 92 3.21 0.96 6.37
N GLY A 93 2.18 1.80 6.31
CA GLY A 93 2.34 3.24 6.57
C GLY A 93 2.43 3.53 8.08
N ASN A 94 2.45 4.80 8.45
CA ASN A 94 2.54 5.24 9.85
C ASN A 94 1.26 4.91 10.63
N HIS A 95 0.07 4.95 10.01
CA HIS A 95 -1.18 4.57 10.67
C HIS A 95 -1.28 3.05 10.84
N ASP A 96 -0.87 2.28 9.82
CA ASP A 96 -0.86 0.82 9.87
C ASP A 96 -0.03 0.25 11.03
N ALA A 97 1.08 0.91 11.38
CA ALA A 97 1.98 0.48 12.46
C ALA A 97 1.32 0.56 13.85
N LEU A 98 0.32 1.44 14.00
CA LEU A 98 -0.44 1.64 15.23
C LEU A 98 -1.64 0.69 15.32
N SER A 99 -2.18 0.24 14.18
CA SER A 99 -3.38 -0.58 14.12
C SER A 99 -3.17 -2.00 14.67
N ARG A 100 -4.16 -2.48 15.44
CA ARG A 100 -4.22 -3.87 15.94
C ARG A 100 -4.85 -4.85 14.94
N ILE A 101 -5.46 -4.35 13.85
CA ILE A 101 -6.15 -5.17 12.84
C ILE A 101 -5.20 -6.20 12.23
N SER A 102 -3.96 -5.80 11.93
CA SER A 102 -2.95 -6.69 11.35
C SER A 102 -2.61 -7.90 12.21
N LYS A 103 -2.84 -7.85 13.54
CA LYS A 103 -2.64 -8.98 14.46
C LYS A 103 -3.84 -9.92 14.55
N GLN A 104 -4.98 -9.50 14.03
CA GLN A 104 -6.26 -10.24 14.10
C GLN A 104 -6.56 -10.99 12.81
N LEU A 105 -5.75 -10.82 11.77
CA LEU A 105 -5.96 -11.41 10.46
C LEU A 105 -4.89 -12.44 10.14
N VAL A 106 -5.36 -13.60 9.68
CA VAL A 106 -4.54 -14.57 8.96
C VAL A 106 -4.76 -14.32 7.48
N PHE A 107 -3.71 -13.86 6.81
CA PHE A 107 -3.76 -13.64 5.37
C PHE A 107 -3.41 -14.93 4.62
N PRO A 108 -3.96 -15.12 3.40
CA PRO A 108 -3.56 -16.22 2.54
C PRO A 108 -2.14 -16.01 2.01
N ASP A 109 -1.51 -17.08 1.52
CA ASP A 109 -0.11 -17.08 1.06
C ASP A 109 0.17 -16.15 -0.12
N THR A 110 -0.88 -15.74 -0.86
CA THR A 110 -0.77 -14.74 -1.93
C THR A 110 -0.56 -13.32 -1.40
N VAL A 111 -0.69 -13.07 -0.09
CA VAL A 111 -0.48 -11.75 0.51
C VAL A 111 0.88 -11.71 1.20
N THR A 112 1.79 -10.91 0.64
CA THR A 112 3.07 -10.58 1.26
C THR A 112 2.97 -9.22 1.96
N ILE A 113 3.27 -9.22 3.26
CA ILE A 113 3.47 -7.98 4.02
C ILE A 113 4.96 -7.81 4.28
N PHE A 114 5.55 -6.80 3.66
CA PHE A 114 6.92 -6.39 3.95
C PHE A 114 6.98 -5.78 5.34
N VAL A 115 7.95 -6.20 6.16
CA VAL A 115 8.06 -5.74 7.56
C VAL A 115 9.33 -4.90 7.76
N GLY A 116 9.83 -4.76 8.99
CA GLY A 116 10.89 -3.80 9.36
C GLY A 116 12.29 -4.07 8.80
N ARG A 117 12.42 -4.93 7.77
CA ARG A 117 13.65 -5.13 6.99
C ARG A 117 13.26 -5.17 5.52
N ALA A 118 14.13 -4.66 4.65
CA ALA A 118 13.88 -4.69 3.22
C ALA A 118 13.86 -6.15 2.76
N GLN A 119 12.85 -6.51 1.98
CA GLN A 119 12.72 -7.83 1.38
C GLN A 119 12.35 -7.68 -0.09
N SER A 120 12.69 -8.69 -0.88
CA SER A 120 12.43 -8.75 -2.31
C SER A 120 11.66 -10.02 -2.61
N VAL A 121 10.57 -9.92 -3.37
CA VAL A 121 9.78 -11.08 -3.82
C VAL A 121 9.74 -11.08 -5.34
N LEU A 122 10.20 -12.20 -5.92
CA LEU A 122 10.10 -12.44 -7.36
C LEU A 122 8.70 -12.94 -7.70
N GLN A 123 8.13 -12.39 -8.77
CA GLN A 123 6.99 -12.93 -9.48
C GLN A 123 7.38 -13.11 -10.94
N THR A 124 7.01 -14.25 -11.51
CA THR A 124 7.24 -14.54 -12.92
C THR A 124 5.90 -14.77 -13.58
N ALA A 125 5.53 -13.91 -14.52
CA ALA A 125 4.33 -14.08 -15.33
C ALA A 125 4.65 -13.79 -16.80
N GLY A 126 4.17 -14.65 -17.70
CA GLY A 126 4.32 -14.45 -19.13
C GLY A 126 5.76 -14.42 -19.66
N GLY A 127 6.73 -14.95 -18.90
CA GLY A 127 8.16 -14.93 -19.23
C GLY A 127 8.90 -13.66 -18.77
N LEU A 128 8.24 -12.77 -18.04
CA LEU A 128 8.84 -11.59 -17.42
C LEU A 128 9.04 -11.83 -15.92
N ASP A 129 10.25 -11.57 -15.45
CA ASP A 129 10.57 -11.54 -14.03
C ASP A 129 10.33 -10.13 -13.49
N VAL A 130 9.48 -10.01 -12.47
CA VAL A 130 9.19 -8.78 -11.75
C VAL A 130 9.55 -8.98 -10.28
N VAL A 131 10.36 -8.09 -9.72
CA VAL A 131 10.77 -8.15 -8.32
C VAL A 131 10.17 -6.98 -7.56
N PHE A 132 9.36 -7.31 -6.55
CA PHE A 132 8.79 -6.34 -5.62
C PHE A 132 9.70 -6.20 -4.41
N HIS A 133 10.19 -4.99 -4.18
CA HIS A 133 11.03 -4.62 -3.06
C HIS A 133 10.23 -3.76 -2.09
N GLY A 134 10.09 -4.17 -0.84
CA GLY A 134 9.33 -3.42 0.15
C GLY A 134 10.02 -3.37 1.50
N LEU A 135 9.81 -2.26 2.20
CA LEU A 135 10.28 -2.03 3.57
C LEU A 135 9.24 -1.19 4.32
N SER A 136 8.74 -1.74 5.43
CA SER A 136 7.86 -1.02 6.35
C SER A 136 8.65 -0.27 7.42
N PHE A 137 8.04 0.77 7.98
CA PHE A 137 8.60 1.46 9.15
C PHE A 137 8.77 0.50 10.34
N ALA A 138 9.97 0.48 10.91
CA ALA A 138 10.21 -0.18 12.20
C ALA A 138 9.76 0.71 13.38
N ASN A 139 9.76 2.03 13.20
CA ASN A 139 9.37 3.04 14.19
C ASN A 139 8.37 4.00 13.52
N PRO A 140 7.19 4.27 14.13
CA PRO A 140 6.17 5.16 13.58
C PRO A 140 6.66 6.59 13.31
N LYS A 141 7.76 7.04 13.91
CA LYS A 141 8.31 8.39 13.69
C LYS A 141 9.25 8.51 12.48
N ALA A 142 9.77 7.39 11.96
CA ALA A 142 10.75 7.26 10.88
C ALA A 142 11.34 8.57 10.30
N LEU A 143 12.18 9.27 11.07
CA LEU A 143 12.68 10.60 10.67
C LEU A 143 13.81 10.53 9.62
N GLU A 144 14.41 9.35 9.44
CA GLU A 144 15.50 9.11 8.50
C GLU A 144 14.98 8.43 7.23
N SER A 145 15.63 8.72 6.10
CA SER A 145 15.32 8.05 4.83
C SER A 145 15.46 6.53 4.94
N LEU A 146 14.50 5.81 4.38
CA LEU A 146 14.57 4.35 4.26
C LEU A 146 15.25 3.89 2.97
N LEU A 147 15.40 4.80 1.99
CA LEU A 147 15.93 4.46 0.67
C LEU A 147 17.28 3.72 0.71
N PRO A 148 18.29 4.12 1.52
CA PRO A 148 19.57 3.41 1.57
C PRO A 148 19.49 1.95 2.08
N LYS A 149 18.34 1.55 2.63
CA LYS A 149 18.12 0.19 3.16
C LYS A 149 17.53 -0.75 2.11
N TYR A 150 17.10 -0.23 0.96
CA TYR A 150 16.64 -1.07 -0.15
C TYR A 150 17.84 -1.78 -0.78
N PRO A 151 17.69 -3.04 -1.22
CA PRO A 151 18.74 -3.74 -1.94
C PRO A 151 18.89 -3.17 -3.34
N ALA A 152 20.03 -3.46 -3.97
CA ALA A 152 20.20 -3.21 -5.40
C ALA A 152 19.14 -4.00 -6.22
N GLY A 153 18.79 -3.44 -7.39
CA GLY A 153 17.89 -4.11 -8.32
C GLY A 153 18.46 -5.46 -8.79
N ARG A 154 17.58 -6.42 -9.04
CA ARG A 154 17.94 -7.68 -9.66
C ARG A 154 18.12 -7.46 -11.17
N GLU A 155 19.30 -7.79 -11.67
CA GLU A 155 19.60 -7.74 -13.10
C GLU A 155 18.68 -8.68 -13.90
N GLY A 156 18.24 -8.22 -15.07
CA GLY A 156 17.36 -8.98 -15.97
C GLY A 156 15.89 -9.06 -15.52
N ALA A 157 15.50 -8.40 -14.43
CA ALA A 157 14.12 -8.32 -13.96
C ALA A 157 13.65 -6.85 -13.90
N THR A 158 12.34 -6.64 -13.98
CA THR A 158 11.72 -5.34 -13.66
C THR A 158 11.64 -5.18 -12.14
N ASN A 159 12.28 -4.16 -11.59
CA ASN A 159 12.37 -3.89 -10.16
C ASN A 159 11.35 -2.82 -9.75
N ILE A 160 10.43 -3.20 -8.87
CA ILE A 160 9.38 -2.34 -8.33
C ILE A 160 9.67 -2.09 -6.85
N GLY A 161 9.99 -0.85 -6.48
CA GLY A 161 10.10 -0.43 -5.09
C GLY A 161 8.75 0.00 -4.52
N ILE A 162 8.45 -0.35 -3.27
CA ILE A 162 7.21 0.02 -2.57
C ILE A 162 7.58 0.76 -1.29
N MET A 163 7.24 2.05 -1.19
CA MET A 163 7.63 2.89 -0.05
C MET A 163 6.51 3.84 0.37
N HIS A 164 6.26 3.94 1.67
CA HIS A 164 5.42 4.98 2.24
C HIS A 164 6.33 6.12 2.72
N THR A 165 6.25 7.33 2.15
CA THR A 165 7.27 8.37 2.37
C THR A 165 6.78 9.80 2.10
N SER A 166 7.31 10.75 2.87
CA SER A 166 7.21 12.19 2.62
C SER A 166 8.16 12.60 1.50
N LEU A 167 7.75 12.37 0.25
CA LEU A 167 8.47 12.82 -0.93
C LEU A 167 8.69 14.34 -0.87
N ALA A 168 9.95 14.76 -1.04
CA ALA A 168 10.40 16.15 -1.00
C ALA A 168 10.08 16.92 0.31
N GLY A 169 9.89 16.23 1.44
CA GLY A 169 9.56 16.87 2.71
C GLY A 169 8.21 17.60 2.71
N SER A 170 7.29 17.13 1.86
CA SER A 170 5.97 17.71 1.53
C SER A 170 5.39 18.64 2.61
N PRO A 171 5.32 19.97 2.36
CA PRO A 171 4.84 20.93 3.35
C PRO A 171 3.38 20.65 3.72
N GLY A 172 3.10 20.50 5.02
CA GLY A 172 1.77 20.20 5.56
C GLY A 172 1.55 18.74 5.96
N HIS A 173 2.51 17.85 5.72
CA HIS A 173 2.50 16.46 6.20
C HIS A 173 3.62 16.21 7.21
N ASP A 174 3.40 15.26 8.12
CA ASP A 174 4.47 14.77 8.99
C ASP A 174 5.60 14.15 8.15
N VAL A 175 6.85 14.33 8.59
CA VAL A 175 8.04 13.84 7.89
C VAL A 175 8.27 12.37 8.24
N TYR A 176 8.08 11.49 7.27
CA TYR A 176 8.32 10.05 7.37
C TYR A 176 9.17 9.55 6.20
N ALA A 177 10.27 8.88 6.53
CA ALA A 177 11.27 8.35 5.60
C ALA A 177 11.57 9.26 4.40
N PRO A 178 11.91 10.54 4.62
CA PRO A 178 11.98 11.51 3.54
C PRO A 178 12.97 11.06 2.46
N CYS A 179 12.57 11.24 1.21
CA CYS A 179 13.43 11.09 0.05
C CYS A 179 13.05 12.13 -1.02
N SER A 180 13.94 12.38 -1.98
CA SER A 180 13.63 13.17 -3.15
C SER A 180 13.38 12.29 -4.38
N VAL A 181 12.70 12.84 -5.38
CA VAL A 181 12.54 12.18 -6.70
C VAL A 181 13.90 11.85 -7.30
N ALA A 182 14.89 12.73 -7.15
CA ALA A 182 16.25 12.51 -7.64
C ALA A 182 16.92 11.31 -6.96
N ASP A 183 16.72 11.13 -5.65
CA ASP A 183 17.26 9.97 -4.92
C ASP A 183 16.62 8.67 -5.43
N LEU A 184 15.28 8.68 -5.64
CA LEU A 184 14.55 7.51 -6.15
C LEU A 184 14.98 7.12 -7.56
N HIS A 185 15.17 8.09 -8.46
CA HIS A 185 15.74 7.85 -9.79
C HIS A 185 17.18 7.34 -9.70
N GLY A 186 18.01 7.93 -8.83
CA GLY A 186 19.39 7.51 -8.62
C GLY A 186 19.54 6.08 -8.09
N HIS A 187 18.52 5.55 -7.42
CA HIS A 187 18.51 4.16 -6.94
C HIS A 187 18.40 3.13 -8.07
N GLY A 188 17.79 3.47 -9.20
CA GLY A 188 17.76 2.62 -10.40
C GLY A 188 16.72 1.49 -10.40
N PHE A 189 15.65 1.59 -9.59
CA PHE A 189 14.46 0.75 -9.80
C PHE A 189 13.61 1.29 -10.96
N ASP A 190 12.89 0.40 -11.64
CA ASP A 190 12.09 0.72 -12.82
C ASP A 190 10.78 1.44 -12.46
N TYR A 191 10.25 1.20 -11.25
CA TYR A 191 9.05 1.85 -10.75
C TYR A 191 9.07 2.00 -9.23
N TRP A 192 8.54 3.11 -8.74
CA TRP A 192 8.32 3.34 -7.31
C TRP A 192 6.82 3.51 -7.01
N ALA A 193 6.26 2.53 -6.30
CA ALA A 193 4.94 2.58 -5.71
C ALA A 193 5.01 3.37 -4.38
N LEU A 194 4.61 4.63 -4.42
CA LEU A 194 4.66 5.54 -3.26
C LEU A 194 3.28 5.74 -2.60
N GLY A 195 3.27 5.91 -1.28
CA GLY A 195 2.13 6.39 -0.48
C GLY A 195 2.53 7.51 0.49
N HIS A 196 1.59 7.96 1.34
CA HIS A 196 1.63 9.05 2.33
C HIS A 196 1.09 10.39 1.82
N ILE A 197 1.35 10.72 0.55
CA ILE A 197 0.84 11.94 -0.07
C ILE A 197 -0.51 11.63 -0.72
N HIS A 198 -1.59 12.12 -0.13
CA HIS A 198 -2.96 11.82 -0.57
C HIS A 198 -3.34 12.45 -1.92
N ALA A 199 -2.56 13.42 -2.41
CA ALA A 199 -2.72 13.99 -3.74
C ALA A 199 -2.05 13.10 -4.79
N ARG A 200 -2.83 12.56 -5.74
CA ARG A 200 -2.30 11.75 -6.84
C ARG A 200 -1.25 12.54 -7.63
N SER A 201 -0.04 11.99 -7.72
CA SER A 201 1.04 12.50 -8.57
C SER A 201 1.68 11.37 -9.38
N VAL A 202 2.31 11.74 -10.50
CA VAL A 202 3.19 10.88 -11.28
C VAL A 202 4.44 11.71 -11.58
N HIS A 203 5.60 11.15 -11.27
CA HIS A 203 6.90 11.77 -11.51
C HIS A 203 7.60 10.96 -12.61
N ALA A 204 8.10 11.65 -13.64
CA ALA A 204 8.77 11.07 -14.79
C ALA A 204 10.24 11.50 -14.83
#